data_AF-A0A958LCE7-F1
#
_entry.id   AF-A0A958LCE7-F1
#
_cell.length_a   1.000
_cell.length_b   1.000
_cell.length_c   1.000
_cell.angle_alpha   90.00
_cell.angle_beta   90.00
_cell.angle_gamma   90.00
#
_symmetry.space_group_name_H-M   'P 1'
#
loop_
_entity.id
_entity.type
_entity.pdbx_description
1 polymer ?
#
loop_
_entity_poly.entity_id
_entity_poly.type
_entity_poly.pdbx_seq_one_letter_code
_entity_poly.pdbx_strand_id
1 'polypeptide(L)'
;MLFKIEESITRRKGSEWGDPSGDCLRGITMIDDDQLQFLELSHLTCADIRELVDPYLDHTLLAALHVRFDEHLGVCEMCRSLVADLEQLLISARALSDEPVPGDVGRRLREALQEKVGFRSPTLRNKLKN
;
A
#
# COMPACT_ATOMS: atom_id res chain seq x y z
N MET A 1 25.48 -34.17 8.09
CA MET A 1 25.40 -32.78 8.57
C MET A 1 23.92 -32.44 8.67
N LEU A 2 23.36 -32.56 9.87
CA LEU A 2 21.94 -32.34 10.18
C LEU A 2 21.91 -31.19 11.20
N PHE A 3 21.43 -30.02 10.77
CA PHE A 3 21.27 -28.86 11.65
C PHE A 3 19.94 -28.97 12.39
N LYS A 4 20.06 -29.26 13.68
CA LYS A 4 19.01 -29.18 14.70
C LYS A 4 18.51 -27.74 14.82
N ILE A 5 17.21 -27.54 14.76
CA ILE A 5 16.54 -26.44 15.46
C ILE A 5 15.29 -27.05 16.12
N GLU A 6 15.45 -27.43 17.39
CA GLU A 6 14.33 -27.75 18.28
C GLU A 6 13.92 -26.47 19.04
N GLU A 7 12.63 -26.17 18.91
CA GLU A 7 11.69 -25.71 19.95
C GLU A 7 12.13 -24.73 21.05
N SER A 8 11.44 -23.59 21.11
CA SER A 8 11.23 -22.80 22.34
C SER A 8 10.01 -21.89 22.21
N ILE A 9 8.80 -22.44 22.02
CA ILE A 9 7.55 -21.65 22.18
C ILE A 9 7.06 -21.84 23.62
N THR A 10 7.56 -21.00 24.52
CA THR A 10 7.06 -20.93 25.89
C THR A 10 5.64 -20.37 25.91
N ARG A 11 4.71 -21.26 26.24
CA ARG A 11 3.33 -21.01 26.68
C ARG A 11 3.31 -19.98 27.82
N ARG A 12 2.70 -18.80 27.64
CA ARG A 12 2.24 -17.96 28.76
C ARG A 12 0.72 -18.03 28.87
N LYS A 13 0.25 -18.38 30.07
CA LYS A 13 -1.15 -18.36 30.49
C LYS A 13 -1.57 -16.93 30.84
N GLY A 14 -2.75 -16.53 30.36
CA GLY A 14 -3.85 -15.86 31.09
C GLY A 14 -3.64 -14.52 31.81
N SER A 15 -4.41 -13.52 31.37
CA SER A 15 -5.14 -12.51 32.18
C SER A 15 -5.90 -11.61 31.18
N GLU A 16 -7.21 -11.65 31.00
CA GLU A 16 -8.30 -11.27 31.93
C GLU A 16 -8.12 -9.87 32.54
N TRP A 17 -8.02 -8.84 31.69
CA TRP A 17 -8.52 -7.48 31.90
C TRP A 17 -8.81 -6.87 30.51
N GLY A 18 -9.97 -6.25 30.32
CA GLY A 18 -10.34 -5.63 29.04
C GLY A 18 -9.50 -4.39 28.75
N ASP A 19 -8.81 -4.40 27.60
CA ASP A 19 -8.03 -3.28 27.08
C ASP A 19 -8.88 -2.40 26.16
N PRO A 20 -8.99 -1.07 26.40
CA PRO A 20 -9.48 -0.11 25.42
C PRO A 20 -8.36 0.34 24.45
N SER A 21 -7.23 -0.36 24.40
CA SER A 21 -6.03 0.11 23.72
C SER A 21 -5.20 -1.06 23.21
N GLY A 22 -5.03 -1.16 21.89
CA GLY A 22 -3.86 -1.86 21.33
C GLY A 22 -4.13 -3.19 20.62
N ASP A 23 -4.84 -3.13 19.51
CA ASP A 23 -4.77 -4.14 18.45
C ASP A 23 -4.15 -3.49 17.18
N CYS A 24 -2.90 -2.99 17.30
CA CYS A 24 -2.20 -2.33 16.18
C CYS A 24 -1.48 -3.32 15.24
N LEU A 25 -1.53 -4.63 15.51
CA LEU A 25 -0.79 -5.64 14.73
C LEU A 25 -1.60 -6.29 13.59
N ARG A 26 -2.72 -5.68 13.17
CA ARG A 26 -3.50 -6.07 11.98
C ARG A 26 -3.25 -5.18 10.74
N GLY A 27 -2.08 -4.55 10.64
CA GLY A 27 -1.82 -3.52 9.63
C GLY A 27 -0.79 -3.83 8.54
N ILE A 28 -0.19 -5.03 8.49
CA ILE A 28 0.97 -5.24 7.60
C ILE A 28 0.64 -5.86 6.23
N THR A 29 -0.44 -6.61 6.04
CA THR A 29 -0.89 -6.97 4.68
C THR A 29 -2.33 -7.43 4.73
N MET A 30 -3.29 -6.52 4.59
CA MET A 30 -4.54 -6.92 3.94
C MET A 30 -4.18 -6.93 2.46
N ILE A 31 -3.85 -8.10 1.93
CA ILE A 31 -4.03 -8.30 0.49
C ILE A 31 -5.53 -8.12 0.32
N ASP A 32 -5.96 -7.10 -0.42
CA ASP A 32 -7.38 -6.92 -0.69
C ASP A 32 -7.91 -8.24 -1.27
N ASP A 33 -8.89 -8.87 -0.61
CA ASP A 33 -9.40 -10.21 -0.93
C ASP A 33 -9.82 -10.31 -2.41
N ASP A 34 -10.13 -9.18 -3.02
CA ASP A 34 -10.49 -9.04 -4.43
C ASP A 34 -9.31 -9.32 -5.38
N GLN A 35 -8.08 -8.94 -5.02
CA GLN A 35 -6.89 -9.17 -5.85
C GLN A 35 -6.47 -10.65 -5.88
N LEU A 36 -6.79 -11.41 -4.83
CA LEU A 36 -6.50 -12.84 -4.75
C LEU A 36 -7.29 -13.64 -5.81
N GLN A 37 -8.51 -13.19 -6.15
CA GLN A 37 -9.37 -13.87 -7.12
C GLN A 37 -8.77 -13.84 -8.54
N PHE A 38 -8.12 -12.74 -8.91
CA PHE A 38 -7.48 -12.59 -10.23
C PHE A 38 -6.19 -13.39 -10.38
N LEU A 39 -5.55 -13.81 -9.29
CA LEU A 39 -4.30 -14.58 -9.36
C LEU A 39 -4.49 -15.99 -9.91
N GLU A 40 -5.69 -16.54 -9.77
CA GLU A 40 -6.07 -17.87 -10.26
C GLU A 40 -6.34 -17.88 -11.77
N LEU A 41 -6.52 -16.71 -12.39
CA LEU A 41 -6.77 -16.59 -13.82
C LEU A 41 -5.47 -16.73 -14.63
N SER A 42 -5.55 -17.49 -15.73
CA SER A 42 -4.43 -17.67 -16.66
C SER A 42 -4.21 -16.46 -17.56
N HIS A 43 -5.29 -15.76 -17.94
CA HIS A 43 -5.25 -14.56 -18.78
C HIS A 43 -6.30 -13.56 -18.31
N LEU A 44 -5.93 -12.27 -18.30
CA LEU A 44 -6.85 -11.18 -17.99
C LEU A 44 -7.61 -10.76 -19.24
N THR A 45 -8.90 -10.50 -19.08
CA THR A 45 -9.78 -9.94 -20.11
C THR A 45 -9.80 -8.42 -20.03
N CYS A 46 -10.34 -7.75 -21.05
CA CYS A 46 -10.51 -6.29 -21.02
C CYS A 46 -11.49 -5.81 -19.93
N ALA A 47 -12.31 -6.71 -19.37
CA ALA A 47 -13.18 -6.39 -18.23
C ALA A 47 -12.35 -6.37 -16.94
N ASP A 48 -11.52 -7.40 -16.73
CA ASP A 48 -10.63 -7.51 -15.56
C ASP A 48 -9.63 -6.35 -15.51
N ILE A 49 -9.09 -5.92 -16.66
CA ILE A 49 -8.23 -4.74 -16.73
C ILE A 49 -8.92 -3.48 -16.24
N ARG A 50 -10.21 -3.29 -16.54
CA ARG A 50 -10.97 -2.12 -16.08
C ARG A 50 -11.22 -2.14 -14.57
N GLU A 51 -11.27 -3.31 -13.97
CA GLU A 51 -11.41 -3.46 -12.51
C GLU A 51 -10.07 -3.30 -11.79
N LEU A 52 -8.98 -3.73 -12.44
CA LEU A 52 -7.62 -3.67 -11.89
C LEU A 52 -6.87 -2.37 -12.21
N VAL A 53 -7.45 -1.47 -13.01
CA VAL A 53 -6.76 -0.25 -13.46
C VAL A 53 -6.44 0.71 -12.32
N ASP A 54 -7.33 0.86 -11.33
CA ASP A 54 -7.09 1.78 -10.22
C ASP A 54 -5.92 1.28 -9.33
N PRO A 55 -5.90 0.02 -8.85
CA PRO A 55 -4.74 -0.52 -8.14
C PRO A 55 -3.44 -0.51 -8.94
N TYR A 56 -3.53 -0.66 -10.27
CA TYR A 56 -2.37 -0.57 -11.15
C TYR A 56 -1.78 0.85 -11.16
N LEU A 57 -2.63 1.87 -11.35
CA LEU A 57 -2.23 3.28 -11.37
C LEU A 57 -1.75 3.79 -10.00
N ASP A 58 -2.33 3.27 -8.93
CA ASP A 58 -1.96 3.61 -7.54
C ASP A 58 -0.72 2.84 -7.04
N HIS A 59 -0.15 1.96 -7.86
CA HIS A 59 0.98 1.09 -7.53
C HIS A 59 0.72 0.18 -6.31
N THR A 60 -0.53 -0.19 -6.08
CA THR A 60 -0.96 -1.12 -5.03
C THR A 60 -1.25 -2.52 -5.57
N LEU A 61 -1.21 -2.71 -6.89
CA LEU A 61 -1.41 -4.01 -7.54
C LEU A 61 -0.32 -5.01 -7.14
N LEU A 62 -0.72 -6.26 -6.86
CA LEU A 62 0.20 -7.35 -6.55
C LEU A 62 1.18 -7.60 -7.71
N ALA A 63 2.46 -7.82 -7.39
CA ALA A 63 3.51 -8.03 -8.39
C ALA A 63 3.21 -9.18 -9.36
N ALA A 64 2.55 -10.25 -8.89
CA ALA A 64 2.16 -11.38 -9.73
C ALA A 64 1.01 -11.06 -10.71
N LEU A 65 0.18 -10.04 -10.43
CA LEU A 65 -0.84 -9.55 -11.36
C LEU A 65 -0.27 -8.54 -12.35
N HIS A 66 0.74 -7.77 -11.93
CA HIS A 66 1.39 -6.76 -12.77
C HIS A 66 1.88 -7.33 -14.09
N VAL A 67 2.57 -8.48 -14.05
CA VAL A 67 3.09 -9.16 -15.26
C VAL A 67 1.96 -9.52 -16.23
N ARG A 68 0.83 -10.01 -15.72
CA ARG A 68 -0.32 -10.41 -16.55
C ARG A 68 -1.06 -9.21 -17.11
N PHE A 69 -1.13 -8.12 -16.33
CA PHE A 69 -1.68 -6.84 -16.76
C PHE A 69 -0.86 -6.27 -17.92
N ASP A 70 0.47 -6.24 -17.77
CA ASP A 70 1.40 -5.78 -18.81
C ASP A 70 1.32 -6.64 -20.07
N GLU A 71 1.19 -7.96 -19.93
CA GLU A 71 0.97 -8.88 -21.05
C GLU A 71 -0.30 -8.52 -21.83
N HIS A 72 -1.41 -8.26 -21.13
CA HIS A 72 -2.65 -7.84 -21.78
C HIS A 72 -2.49 -6.49 -22.48
N LEU A 73 -1.86 -5.50 -21.84
CA LEU A 73 -1.58 -4.20 -22.47
C LEU A 73 -0.68 -4.33 -23.70
N GLY A 74 0.21 -5.33 -23.72
CA GLY A 74 1.05 -5.66 -24.87
C GLY A 74 0.23 -6.02 -26.10
N VAL A 75 -0.88 -6.75 -25.91
CA VAL A 75 -1.71 -7.29 -27.00
C VAL A 75 -2.90 -6.38 -27.34
N CYS A 76 -3.53 -5.74 -26.34
CA CYS A 76 -4.75 -4.96 -26.54
C CYS A 76 -4.48 -3.46 -26.63
N GLU A 77 -4.59 -2.89 -27.84
CA GLU A 77 -4.40 -1.45 -28.08
C GLU A 77 -5.44 -0.59 -27.36
N MET A 78 -6.69 -1.04 -27.24
CA MET A 78 -7.75 -0.30 -26.58
C MET A 78 -7.48 -0.14 -25.07
N CYS A 79 -7.07 -1.20 -24.40
CA CYS A 79 -6.71 -1.15 -22.98
C CYS A 79 -5.45 -0.30 -22.75
N ARG A 80 -4.48 -0.36 -23.67
CA ARG A 80 -3.30 0.52 -23.63
C ARG A 80 -3.67 1.99 -23.72
N SER A 81 -4.57 2.36 -24.64
CA SER A 81 -5.07 3.73 -24.75
C SER A 81 -5.79 4.18 -23.49
N LEU A 82 -6.65 3.33 -22.93
CA LEU A 82 -7.38 3.61 -21.70
C LEU A 82 -6.43 3.95 -20.53
N VAL A 83 -5.41 3.12 -20.31
CA VAL A 83 -4.43 3.35 -19.25
C VAL A 83 -3.67 4.65 -19.48
N ALA A 84 -3.23 4.91 -20.71
CA ALA A 84 -2.52 6.15 -21.05
C ALA A 84 -3.38 7.40 -20.80
N ASP A 85 -4.68 7.36 -21.13
CA ASP A 85 -5.61 8.46 -20.89
C ASP A 85 -5.77 8.74 -19.38
N LEU A 86 -5.88 7.68 -18.58
CA LEU A 86 -6.00 7.79 -17.12
C LEU A 86 -4.70 8.29 -16.47
N GLU A 87 -3.53 7.84 -16.93
CA GLU A 87 -2.24 8.38 -16.50
C GLU A 87 -2.14 9.88 -16.79
N GLN A 88 -2.57 10.31 -17.98
CA GLN A 88 -2.62 11.73 -18.32
C GLN A 88 -3.55 12.51 -17.40
N LEU A 89 -4.73 11.96 -17.11
CA LEU A 89 -5.68 12.55 -16.18
C LEU A 89 -5.06 12.72 -14.78
N LEU A 90 -4.33 11.72 -14.29
CA LEU A 90 -3.64 11.80 -12.99
C LEU A 90 -2.54 12.86 -12.98
N ILE A 91 -1.73 12.95 -14.04
CA ILE A 91 -0.70 13.99 -14.17
C ILE A 91 -1.36 15.38 -14.14
N SER A 92 -2.43 15.56 -14.91
CA SER A 92 -3.17 16.81 -14.97
C SER A 92 -3.78 17.17 -13.60
N ALA A 93 -4.41 16.20 -12.91
CA ALA A 93 -4.98 16.41 -11.59
C ALA A 93 -3.92 16.78 -10.54
N ARG A 94 -2.75 16.13 -10.57
CA ARG A 94 -1.61 16.45 -9.67
C ARG A 94 -1.05 17.85 -9.93
N ALA A 95 -1.09 18.33 -11.17
CA ALA A 95 -0.65 19.69 -11.50
C ALA A 95 -1.60 20.78 -10.97
N LEU A 96 -2.89 20.44 -10.71
CA LEU A 96 -3.86 21.37 -10.13
C LEU A 96 -3.75 21.49 -8.61
N SER A 97 -3.19 20.49 -7.92
CA SER A 97 -3.09 20.48 -6.46
C SER A 97 -1.88 21.29 -5.98
N ASP A 98 -2.00 22.61 -5.98
CA ASP A 98 -0.94 23.55 -5.58
C ASP A 98 -1.21 24.24 -4.24
N GLU A 99 -2.21 23.78 -3.47
CA GLU A 99 -2.48 24.35 -2.15
C GLU A 99 -1.34 24.01 -1.19
N PRO A 100 -0.59 25.01 -0.68
CA PRO A 100 0.53 24.75 0.19
C PRO A 100 0.04 24.11 1.49
N VAL A 101 0.70 23.02 1.90
CA VAL A 101 0.43 22.40 3.20
C VAL A 101 0.63 23.46 4.30
N PRO A 102 -0.37 23.70 5.17
CA PRO A 102 -0.24 24.68 6.23
C PRO A 102 0.97 24.38 7.13
N GLY A 103 1.75 25.40 7.46
CA GLY A 103 3.07 25.24 8.09
C GLY A 103 3.07 24.56 9.47
N ASP A 104 1.93 24.49 10.15
CA ASP A 104 1.76 23.82 11.45
C ASP A 104 1.47 22.32 11.34
N VAL A 105 1.01 21.83 10.18
CA VAL A 105 0.60 20.44 9.96
C VAL A 105 1.75 19.48 10.23
N GLY A 106 2.95 19.78 9.76
CA GLY A 106 4.13 18.94 10.00
C GLY A 106 4.53 18.83 11.48
N ARG A 107 4.29 19.88 12.28
CA ARG A 107 4.50 19.84 13.74
C ARG A 107 3.43 18.96 14.40
N ARG A 108 2.16 19.21 14.09
CA ARG A 108 1.01 18.49 14.66
C ARG A 108 1.04 17.00 14.34
N LEU A 109 1.40 16.63 13.11
CA LEU A 109 1.58 15.22 12.71
C LEU A 109 2.67 14.53 13.55
N ARG A 110 3.79 15.22 13.81
CA ARG A 110 4.89 14.67 14.61
C ARG A 110 4.49 14.45 16.08
N GLU A 111 3.80 15.42 16.67
CA GLU A 111 3.26 15.30 18.04
C GLU A 111 2.29 14.13 18.14
N ALA A 112 1.33 14.04 17.21
CA ALA A 112 0.34 12.95 17.18
C ALA A 112 0.98 11.57 16.95
N LEU A 113 1.99 11.45 16.08
CA LEU A 113 2.70 10.18 15.86
C LEU A 113 3.53 9.77 17.08
N GLN A 114 4.18 10.72 17.77
CA GLN A 114 4.92 10.41 18.99
C GLN A 114 4.01 9.86 20.09
N GLU A 115 2.83 10.46 20.25
CA GLU A 115 1.82 10.00 21.21
C GLU A 115 1.28 8.61 20.84
N LYS A 116 0.91 8.40 19.57
CA LYS A 116 0.20 7.19 19.15
C LYS A 116 1.10 5.97 18.92
N VAL A 117 2.30 6.14 18.37
CA VAL A 117 3.17 5.02 17.98
C VAL A 117 4.49 4.98 18.76
N GLY A 118 4.71 5.89 19.71
CA GLY A 118 5.96 5.96 20.49
C GLY A 118 7.22 6.26 19.65
N PHE A 119 7.04 6.59 18.37
CA PHE A 119 8.12 6.79 17.40
C PHE A 119 8.81 8.14 17.64
N ARG A 120 9.95 8.11 18.35
CA ARG A 120 10.83 9.27 18.49
C ARG A 120 11.85 9.28 17.35
N SER A 121 11.50 9.87 16.21
CA SER A 121 12.49 10.10 15.14
C SER A 121 13.53 11.12 15.60
N PRO A 122 14.84 10.79 15.64
CA PRO A 122 15.87 11.71 16.09
C PRO A 122 16.23 12.78 15.04
N THR A 123 15.86 12.62 13.76
CA THR A 123 16.51 13.42 12.70
C THR A 123 15.64 13.62 11.47
N LEU A 124 14.97 14.78 11.39
CA LEU A 124 14.65 15.47 10.12
C LEU A 124 14.78 16.99 10.35
N ARG A 125 15.96 17.41 10.82
CA ARG A 125 16.19 18.79 11.28
C ARG A 125 16.57 19.76 10.16
N ASN A 126 16.88 19.31 8.94
CA ASN A 126 17.32 20.22 7.87
C ASN A 126 16.93 19.64 6.51
N LYS A 127 15.95 20.25 5.83
CA LYS A 127 15.88 20.41 4.35
C LYS A 127 14.58 21.04 3.81
N LEU A 128 13.72 21.62 4.65
CA LEU A 128 12.61 22.48 4.21
C LEU A 128 12.99 23.96 4.32
N LYS A 129 14.12 24.32 3.70
CA LYS A 129 14.48 25.69 3.35
C LYS A 129 14.82 25.70 1.87
N ASN A 130 13.79 25.82 1.04
CA ASN A 130 13.76 26.67 -0.14
C ASN A 130 12.32 26.78 -0.61
#